data_AF-A0A940P1B3-F1
#
_entry.id   AF-A0A940P1B3-F1
#
_cell.length_a   1.000
_cell.length_b   1.000
_cell.length_c   1.000
_cell.angle_alpha   90.00
_cell.angle_beta   90.00
_cell.angle_gamma   90.00
#
_symmetry.space_group_name_H-M   'P 1'
#
loop_
_entity.id
_entity.type
_entity.pdbx_description
1 polymer ?
#
loop_
_entity_poly.entity_id
_entity_poly.type
_entity_poly.pdbx_seq_one_letter_code
_entity_poly.pdbx_strand_id
1 'polypeptide(L)'
;AYSTVHYGEPHAQQQGTKELKSGSFSSDFHEYSVEWEPGEIRWYIDNDLVLTVNDWFTAVSGQEEKPYPAPFDQPFFVQMNLAVGGDWPKNPTEDTDFTKAEFVIDYVRVYQKPSYDTNVKKPEKKYREALADGNFIYNGDFKEKEDLTDDKDWKFLLFEGGDGVAEIKDGEIVITTKNEGTVDYSVQLVQPEMPIIKGKKYKVSFDAYADENRDIIVCVSAPTAGWIRYLQDTTLGITTEKKTYTYEFEMKDKDDPNGRLEFNMGHRGSTATVHITNVRLEEIK
;
A
#
# COMPACT_ATOMS: atom_id res chain seq x y z
N ALA A 1 5.94 -3.54 -19.96
CA ALA A 1 4.76 -2.76 -20.38
C ALA A 1 3.85 -2.53 -19.18
N TYR A 2 3.13 -1.41 -19.16
CA TYR A 2 2.27 -1.01 -18.05
C TYR A 2 0.83 -0.89 -18.54
N SER A 3 -0.10 -1.35 -17.71
CA SER A 3 -1.53 -1.14 -17.86
C SER A 3 -1.99 -0.34 -16.66
N THR A 4 -2.67 0.78 -16.89
CA THR A 4 -3.02 1.71 -15.81
C THR A 4 -4.44 2.21 -15.98
N VAL A 5 -5.22 2.23 -14.89
CA VAL A 5 -6.51 2.92 -14.82
C VAL A 5 -6.34 4.09 -13.84
N HIS A 6 -6.48 5.32 -14.34
CA HIS A 6 -6.46 6.53 -13.54
C HIS A 6 -7.89 6.99 -13.26
N TYR A 7 -8.16 7.39 -12.03
CA TYR A 7 -9.49 7.81 -11.60
C TYR A 7 -9.39 8.72 -10.37
N GLY A 8 -10.53 9.28 -9.95
CA GLY A 8 -10.61 9.99 -8.68
C GLY A 8 -10.12 11.44 -8.70
N GLU A 9 -10.69 12.19 -7.76
CA GLU A 9 -10.16 13.44 -7.21
C GLU A 9 -10.28 13.31 -5.68
N PRO A 10 -9.19 13.34 -4.89
CA PRO A 10 -7.80 13.41 -5.35
C PRO A 10 -7.44 12.22 -6.27
N HIS A 11 -6.47 12.46 -7.16
CA HIS A 11 -6.00 11.48 -8.14
C HIS A 11 -5.62 10.16 -7.47
N ALA A 12 -6.08 9.07 -8.06
CA ALA A 12 -5.72 7.70 -7.73
C ALA A 12 -5.49 6.89 -9.01
N GLN A 13 -4.78 5.78 -8.87
CA GLN A 13 -4.54 4.88 -9.98
C GLN A 13 -4.35 3.44 -9.50
N GLN A 14 -4.71 2.49 -10.37
CA GLN A 14 -4.31 1.09 -10.25
C GLN A 14 -3.50 0.70 -11.48
N GLN A 15 -2.42 -0.03 -11.25
CA GLN A 15 -1.44 -0.36 -12.28
C GLN A 15 -1.06 -1.84 -12.21
N GLY A 16 -0.93 -2.46 -13.38
CA GLY A 16 -0.35 -3.79 -13.56
C GLY A 16 0.81 -3.71 -14.54
N THR A 17 1.75 -4.65 -14.41
CA THR A 17 2.96 -4.71 -15.24
C THR A 17 3.10 -6.08 -15.89
N LYS A 18 3.55 -6.08 -17.15
CA LYS A 18 4.05 -7.28 -17.82
C LYS A 18 5.50 -7.06 -18.21
N GLU A 19 6.36 -7.99 -17.79
CA GLU A 19 7.76 -8.05 -18.19
C GLU A 19 7.97 -9.18 -19.19
N LEU A 20 8.88 -8.96 -20.15
CA LEU A 20 9.32 -10.01 -21.06
C LEU A 20 10.50 -10.75 -20.44
N LYS A 21 10.55 -12.08 -20.62
CA LYS A 21 11.70 -12.89 -20.18
C LYS A 21 13.00 -12.51 -20.89
N SER A 22 12.89 -11.95 -22.10
CA SER A 22 14.00 -11.49 -22.92
C SER A 22 13.49 -10.50 -23.97
N GLY A 23 14.36 -9.61 -24.44
CA GLY A 23 14.03 -8.65 -25.51
C GLY A 23 13.30 -7.40 -24.99
N SER A 24 12.69 -6.66 -25.92
CA SER A 24 11.96 -5.42 -25.66
C SER A 24 10.59 -5.48 -26.32
N PHE A 25 9.59 -4.84 -25.71
CA PHE A 25 8.27 -4.64 -26.33
C PHE A 25 8.33 -3.83 -27.64
N SER A 26 9.44 -3.15 -27.91
CA SER A 26 9.69 -2.43 -29.16
C SER A 26 10.26 -3.30 -30.28
N SER A 27 10.58 -4.57 -30.01
CA SER A 27 11.27 -5.45 -30.96
C SER A 27 10.32 -6.23 -31.86
N ASP A 28 9.07 -6.45 -31.43
CA ASP A 28 8.05 -7.24 -32.14
C ASP A 28 6.66 -6.64 -31.96
N PHE A 29 5.69 -7.09 -32.76
CA PHE A 29 4.28 -6.76 -32.53
C PHE A 29 3.76 -7.50 -31.30
N HIS A 30 2.99 -6.77 -30.49
CA HIS A 30 2.29 -7.28 -29.32
C HIS A 30 0.80 -6.94 -29.41
N GLU A 31 -0.05 -7.84 -28.92
CA GLU A 31 -1.50 -7.60 -28.89
C GLU A 31 -1.87 -6.99 -27.54
N TYR A 32 -2.40 -5.77 -27.56
CA TYR A 32 -2.89 -5.08 -26.37
C TYR A 32 -4.43 -5.06 -26.40
N SER A 33 -5.05 -5.61 -25.37
CA SER A 33 -6.51 -5.71 -25.28
C SER A 33 -7.02 -5.12 -23.98
N VAL A 34 -8.16 -4.43 -24.07
CA VAL A 34 -8.93 -3.94 -22.92
C VAL A 34 -10.33 -4.48 -23.01
N GLU A 35 -10.74 -5.26 -22.02
CA GLU A 35 -12.13 -5.60 -21.81
C GLU A 35 -12.71 -4.62 -20.80
N TRP A 36 -13.72 -3.86 -21.21
CA TRP A 36 -14.35 -2.86 -20.37
C TRP A 36 -15.85 -3.18 -20.24
N GLU A 37 -16.25 -3.51 -19.02
CA GLU A 37 -17.62 -3.71 -18.59
C GLU A 37 -17.99 -2.66 -17.53
N PRO A 38 -19.29 -2.39 -17.28
CA PRO A 38 -19.68 -1.29 -16.40
C PRO A 38 -19.03 -1.29 -15.02
N GLY A 39 -18.72 -2.46 -14.44
CA GLY A 39 -18.08 -2.57 -13.12
C GLY A 39 -16.68 -3.18 -13.12
N GLU A 40 -16.07 -3.40 -14.28
CA GLU A 40 -14.73 -4.02 -14.34
C GLU A 40 -13.99 -3.66 -15.62
N ILE A 41 -12.70 -3.36 -15.49
CA ILE A 41 -11.78 -3.16 -16.61
C ILE A 41 -10.65 -4.17 -16.49
N ARG A 42 -10.46 -5.00 -17.51
CA ARG A 42 -9.39 -6.00 -17.60
C ARG A 42 -8.44 -5.66 -18.74
N TRP A 43 -7.15 -5.66 -18.45
CA TRP A 43 -6.10 -5.38 -19.42
C TRP A 43 -5.33 -6.65 -19.72
N TYR A 44 -5.04 -6.86 -21.00
CA TYR A 44 -4.27 -8.00 -21.48
C TYR A 44 -3.16 -7.55 -22.41
N ILE A 45 -2.05 -8.30 -22.37
CA ILE A 45 -0.96 -8.16 -23.32
C ILE A 45 -0.61 -9.56 -23.79
N ASP A 46 -0.65 -9.81 -25.09
CA ASP A 46 -0.49 -11.13 -25.73
C ASP A 46 -1.40 -12.22 -25.10
N ASN A 47 -2.66 -11.88 -24.84
CA ASN A 47 -3.68 -12.70 -24.16
C ASN A 47 -3.42 -13.04 -22.68
N ASP A 48 -2.31 -12.58 -22.10
CA ASP A 48 -2.07 -12.70 -20.66
C ASP A 48 -2.81 -11.57 -19.92
N LEU A 49 -3.61 -11.91 -18.92
CA LEU A 49 -4.25 -10.93 -18.03
C LEU A 49 -3.18 -10.22 -17.21
N VAL A 50 -3.10 -8.89 -17.35
CA VAL A 50 -2.09 -8.04 -16.69
C VAL A 50 -2.69 -7.29 -15.51
N LEU A 51 -3.94 -6.82 -15.63
CA LEU A 51 -4.58 -6.02 -14.59
C LEU A 51 -6.10 -6.22 -14.64
N THR A 52 -6.72 -6.38 -13.47
CA THR A 52 -8.16 -6.24 -13.27
C THR A 52 -8.41 -5.08 -12.32
N VAL A 53 -9.27 -4.15 -12.71
CA VAL A 53 -9.70 -3.02 -11.88
C VAL A 53 -11.22 -3.08 -11.77
N ASN A 54 -11.75 -3.13 -10.54
CA ASN A 54 -13.18 -3.14 -10.25
C ASN A 54 -13.59 -2.22 -9.08
N ASP A 55 -12.62 -1.69 -8.32
CA ASP A 55 -12.86 -0.67 -7.30
C ASP A 55 -12.27 0.67 -7.74
N TRP A 56 -13.12 1.65 -8.02
CA TRP A 56 -12.72 3.02 -8.33
C TRP A 56 -13.72 4.03 -7.77
N PHE A 57 -13.36 5.29 -7.86
CA PHE A 57 -14.23 6.40 -7.50
C PHE A 57 -13.96 7.61 -8.39
N THR A 58 -14.88 8.55 -8.39
CA THR A 58 -14.66 9.90 -8.88
C THR A 58 -15.40 10.88 -7.99
N ALA A 59 -14.83 12.06 -7.77
CA ALA A 59 -15.45 13.13 -7.02
C ALA A 59 -15.10 14.46 -7.69
N VAL A 60 -15.82 15.51 -7.34
CA VAL A 60 -15.35 16.88 -7.57
C VAL A 60 -14.68 17.33 -6.28
N SER A 61 -13.55 18.05 -6.36
CA SER A 61 -12.86 18.54 -5.16
C SER A 61 -13.82 19.25 -4.21
N GLY A 62 -13.84 18.81 -2.95
CA GLY A 62 -14.77 19.31 -1.91
C GLY A 62 -16.20 18.76 -1.97
N GLN A 63 -16.49 17.78 -2.82
CA GLN A 63 -17.80 17.12 -2.93
C GLN A 63 -17.71 15.62 -2.61
N GLU A 64 -18.87 14.99 -2.39
CA GLU A 64 -18.99 13.54 -2.25
C GLU A 64 -18.67 12.78 -3.55
N GLU A 65 -18.35 11.49 -3.42
CA GLU A 65 -18.11 10.60 -4.56
C GLU A 65 -19.37 10.52 -5.44
N LYS A 66 -19.16 10.52 -6.76
CA LYS A 66 -20.24 10.23 -7.71
C LYS A 66 -20.64 8.75 -7.60
N PRO A 67 -21.90 8.40 -7.94
CA PRO A 67 -22.33 7.01 -7.98
C PRO A 67 -21.40 6.16 -8.84
N TYR A 68 -21.01 5.00 -8.31
CA TYR A 68 -20.32 3.98 -9.09
C TYR A 68 -21.23 3.53 -10.26
N PRO A 69 -20.71 3.34 -11.49
CA PRO A 69 -19.31 3.22 -11.87
C PRO A 69 -18.67 4.47 -12.51
N ALA A 70 -19.14 5.68 -12.19
CA ALA A 70 -18.48 6.90 -12.69
C ALA A 70 -16.97 6.92 -12.35
N PRO A 71 -16.09 7.40 -13.27
CA PRO A 71 -16.40 8.11 -14.50
C PRO A 71 -16.45 7.22 -15.75
N PHE A 72 -16.29 5.91 -15.59
CA PHE A 72 -16.22 4.93 -16.69
C PHE A 72 -17.61 4.48 -17.16
N ASP A 73 -18.62 5.33 -16.96
CA ASP A 73 -19.99 5.19 -17.42
C ASP A 73 -20.33 6.21 -18.54
N GLN A 74 -19.33 6.91 -19.05
CA GLN A 74 -19.46 7.94 -20.10
C GLN A 74 -18.86 7.45 -21.44
N PRO A 75 -19.13 8.14 -22.57
CA PRO A 75 -18.44 7.89 -23.83
C PRO A 75 -16.96 8.31 -23.76
N PHE A 76 -16.07 7.48 -24.30
CA PHE A 76 -14.63 7.75 -24.40
C PHE A 76 -14.14 7.63 -25.85
N PHE A 77 -13.00 8.25 -26.13
CA PHE A 77 -12.27 8.08 -27.39
C PHE A 77 -11.06 7.19 -27.16
N VAL A 78 -10.74 6.34 -28.14
CA VAL A 78 -9.45 5.63 -28.16
C VAL A 78 -8.40 6.60 -28.72
N GLN A 79 -7.39 6.90 -27.91
CA GLN A 79 -6.24 7.68 -28.31
C GLN A 79 -4.99 6.80 -28.30
N MET A 80 -4.22 6.87 -29.38
CA MET A 80 -2.92 6.22 -29.48
C MET A 80 -1.88 7.28 -29.82
N ASN A 81 -0.84 7.38 -29.01
CA ASN A 81 0.22 8.36 -29.18
C ASN A 81 1.57 7.76 -28.79
N LEU A 82 2.63 8.21 -29.47
CA LEU A 82 4.00 7.96 -29.06
C LEU A 82 4.51 9.22 -28.33
N ALA A 83 4.67 9.13 -27.01
CA ALA A 83 5.26 10.21 -26.23
C ALA A 83 6.78 10.21 -26.37
N VAL A 84 7.37 11.38 -26.61
CA VAL A 84 8.82 11.60 -26.70
C VAL A 84 9.21 12.64 -25.66
N GLY A 85 10.12 12.30 -24.76
CA GLY A 85 10.52 13.19 -23.66
C GLY A 85 9.64 13.09 -22.41
N GLY A 86 10.06 13.82 -21.37
CA GLY A 86 9.38 13.84 -20.07
C GLY A 86 10.15 13.11 -18.96
N ASP A 87 9.55 13.06 -17.77
CA ASP A 87 10.23 12.58 -16.56
C ASP A 87 10.64 11.11 -16.63
N TRP A 88 9.81 10.31 -17.31
CA TRP A 88 9.97 8.88 -17.39
C TRP A 88 10.98 8.45 -18.46
N PRO A 89 10.81 8.77 -19.77
CA PRO A 89 11.78 8.40 -20.80
C PRO A 89 13.03 9.31 -20.84
N LYS A 90 13.06 10.39 -20.03
CA LYS A 90 13.99 11.52 -20.11
C LYS A 90 13.85 12.32 -21.40
N ASN A 91 14.34 13.56 -21.37
CA ASN A 91 14.30 14.43 -22.54
C ASN A 91 15.28 13.92 -23.61
N PRO A 92 14.91 14.00 -24.91
CA PRO A 92 15.84 13.73 -25.99
C PRO A 92 17.11 14.55 -25.86
N THR A 93 18.24 13.93 -26.16
CA THR A 93 19.55 14.56 -26.24
C THR A 93 20.02 14.62 -27.69
N GLU A 94 21.20 15.19 -27.92
CA GLU A 94 21.86 15.16 -29.24
C GLU A 94 22.13 13.74 -29.77
N ASP A 95 22.18 12.74 -28.88
CA ASP A 95 22.36 11.32 -29.22
C ASP A 95 21.05 10.61 -29.60
N THR A 96 19.89 11.30 -29.51
CA THR A 96 18.60 10.66 -29.81
C THR A 96 18.37 10.55 -31.33
N ASP A 97 18.46 9.33 -31.85
CA ASP A 97 18.25 9.03 -33.28
C ASP A 97 16.76 8.84 -33.62
N PHE A 98 16.13 9.92 -34.09
CA PHE A 98 14.74 9.87 -34.56
C PHE A 98 14.56 9.22 -35.94
N THR A 99 15.63 8.94 -36.68
CA THR A 99 15.50 8.38 -38.04
C THR A 99 15.05 6.92 -38.05
N LYS A 100 15.13 6.25 -36.90
CA LYS A 100 14.69 4.87 -36.68
C LYS A 100 13.50 4.76 -35.72
N ALA A 101 12.95 5.89 -35.28
CA ALA A 101 11.82 5.89 -34.36
C ALA A 101 10.53 5.62 -35.14
N GLU A 102 9.97 4.42 -34.97
CA GLU A 102 8.74 3.99 -35.63
C GLU A 102 7.64 3.73 -34.60
N PHE A 103 6.42 4.18 -34.90
CA PHE A 103 5.20 3.81 -34.17
C PHE A 103 4.27 3.10 -35.15
N VAL A 104 4.42 1.78 -35.24
CA VAL A 104 3.72 0.96 -36.23
C VAL A 104 2.52 0.28 -35.58
N ILE A 105 1.35 0.44 -36.17
CA ILE A 105 0.10 -0.17 -35.73
C ILE A 105 -0.42 -1.00 -36.91
N ASP A 106 -0.50 -2.32 -36.71
CA ASP A 106 -1.04 -3.23 -37.73
C ASP A 106 -2.57 -3.08 -37.85
N TYR A 107 -3.27 -3.14 -36.72
CA TYR A 107 -4.72 -2.96 -36.69
C TYR A 107 -5.23 -2.41 -35.36
N VAL A 108 -6.46 -1.87 -35.40
CA VAL A 108 -7.28 -1.55 -34.23
C VAL A 108 -8.67 -2.10 -34.45
N ARG A 109 -9.22 -2.77 -33.43
CA ARG A 109 -10.60 -3.27 -33.45
C ARG A 109 -11.32 -2.84 -32.19
N VAL A 110 -12.56 -2.41 -32.35
CA VAL A 110 -13.46 -2.06 -31.24
C VAL A 110 -14.71 -2.89 -31.39
N TYR A 111 -15.08 -3.56 -30.31
CA TYR A 111 -16.26 -4.41 -30.23
C TYR A 111 -17.19 -3.87 -29.16
N GLN A 112 -18.50 -3.92 -29.42
CA GLN A 112 -19.52 -3.50 -28.47
C GLN A 112 -20.58 -4.60 -28.35
N LYS A 113 -20.90 -5.00 -27.13
CA LYS A 113 -22.04 -5.90 -26.88
C LYS A 113 -23.34 -5.14 -27.18
N PRO A 114 -24.42 -5.80 -27.63
CA PRO A 114 -25.70 -5.14 -27.89
C PRO A 114 -26.29 -4.44 -26.65
N SER A 115 -25.98 -4.94 -25.45
CA SER A 115 -26.41 -4.38 -24.17
C SER A 115 -25.50 -4.83 -23.03
N TYR A 116 -25.56 -4.10 -21.91
CA TYR A 116 -24.84 -4.38 -20.66
C TYR A 116 -25.79 -4.19 -19.48
N ASP A 117 -25.59 -4.93 -18.39
CA ASP A 117 -26.21 -4.58 -17.11
C ASP A 117 -25.41 -3.43 -16.49
N THR A 118 -26.02 -2.26 -16.42
CA THR A 118 -25.40 -1.06 -15.85
C THR A 118 -25.71 -0.89 -14.36
N ASN A 119 -26.51 -1.77 -13.77
CA ASN A 119 -26.81 -1.78 -12.33
C ASN A 119 -25.72 -2.52 -11.54
N VAL A 120 -24.48 -2.07 -11.72
CA VAL A 120 -23.31 -2.63 -11.03
C VAL A 120 -23.13 -1.98 -9.66
N LYS A 121 -22.62 -2.76 -8.72
CA LYS A 121 -22.29 -2.28 -7.37
C LYS A 121 -20.79 -2.20 -7.21
N LYS A 122 -20.34 -1.16 -6.52
CA LYS A 122 -18.96 -1.04 -6.07
C LYS A 122 -18.63 -2.24 -5.17
N PRO A 123 -17.44 -2.87 -5.32
CA PRO A 123 -17.01 -3.92 -4.41
C PRO A 123 -17.05 -3.43 -2.95
N GLU A 124 -17.58 -4.27 -2.07
CA GLU A 124 -17.58 -3.98 -0.63
C GLU A 124 -16.16 -4.17 -0.09
N LYS A 125 -15.65 -3.13 0.60
CA LYS A 125 -14.39 -3.23 1.34
C LYS A 125 -14.57 -4.17 2.52
N LYS A 126 -13.62 -5.10 2.69
CA LYS A 126 -13.56 -5.96 3.86
C LYS A 126 -12.70 -5.28 4.92
N TYR A 127 -13.25 -5.16 6.12
CA TYR A 127 -12.54 -4.64 7.28
C TYR A 127 -12.24 -5.79 8.22
N ARG A 128 -11.02 -5.78 8.77
CA ARG A 128 -10.64 -6.68 9.85
C ARG A 128 -11.60 -6.48 11.03
N GLU A 129 -12.10 -7.58 11.58
CA GLU A 129 -12.92 -7.51 12.80
C GLU A 129 -12.02 -7.40 14.03
N ALA A 130 -12.49 -6.66 15.02
CA ALA A 130 -11.86 -6.66 16.33
C ALA A 130 -11.97 -8.06 16.97
N LEU A 131 -10.97 -8.41 17.76
CA LEU A 131 -11.04 -9.54 18.68
C LEU A 131 -12.18 -9.33 19.69
N ALA A 132 -12.55 -10.40 20.40
CA ALA A 132 -13.66 -10.39 21.35
C ALA A 132 -13.52 -9.34 22.48
N ASP A 133 -12.29 -8.91 22.76
CA ASP A 133 -11.96 -7.89 23.75
C ASP A 133 -11.88 -6.46 23.17
N GLY A 134 -12.24 -6.28 21.89
CA GLY A 134 -12.22 -4.99 21.19
C GLY A 134 -10.88 -4.61 20.57
N ASN A 135 -9.85 -5.47 20.66
CA ASN A 135 -8.55 -5.19 20.07
C ASN A 135 -8.51 -5.51 18.57
N PHE A 136 -8.04 -4.58 17.73
CA PHE A 136 -7.80 -4.84 16.31
C PHE A 136 -6.42 -5.47 16.03
N ILE A 137 -5.55 -5.52 17.04
CA ILE A 137 -4.23 -6.14 16.97
C ILE A 137 -4.34 -7.64 17.26
N TYR A 138 -4.06 -8.45 16.26
CA TYR A 138 -4.02 -9.89 16.34
C TYR A 138 -2.67 -10.29 16.95
N ASN A 139 -2.71 -11.28 17.85
CA ASN A 139 -1.59 -11.72 18.68
C ASN A 139 -0.77 -10.57 19.31
N GLY A 140 -1.45 -9.54 19.80
CA GLY A 140 -0.80 -8.40 20.45
C GLY A 140 -0.12 -8.72 21.79
N ASP A 141 -0.47 -9.86 22.40
CA ASP A 141 0.15 -10.38 23.63
C ASP A 141 1.29 -11.38 23.35
N PHE A 142 1.56 -11.68 22.07
CA PHE A 142 2.63 -12.55 21.58
C PHE A 142 2.69 -13.92 22.27
N LYS A 143 1.52 -14.49 22.63
CA LYS A 143 1.44 -15.84 23.20
C LYS A 143 1.57 -16.93 22.14
N GLU A 144 1.13 -16.64 20.92
CA GLU A 144 1.23 -17.56 19.80
C GLU A 144 2.51 -17.31 19.00
N LYS A 145 3.13 -18.38 18.52
CA LYS A 145 4.25 -18.28 17.59
C LYS A 145 3.72 -18.01 16.18
N GLU A 146 4.38 -17.11 15.48
CA GLU A 146 4.04 -16.73 14.11
C GLU A 146 5.28 -16.70 13.22
N ASP A 147 5.06 -16.83 11.92
CA ASP A 147 6.09 -16.64 10.90
C ASP A 147 6.11 -15.16 10.50
N LEU A 148 7.09 -14.41 11.01
CA LEU A 148 7.21 -12.96 10.78
C LEU A 148 7.60 -12.58 9.34
N THR A 149 7.76 -13.56 8.45
CA THR A 149 8.15 -13.37 7.05
C THR A 149 7.00 -13.55 6.06
N ASP A 150 5.83 -14.04 6.52
CA ASP A 150 4.66 -14.22 5.68
C ASP A 150 3.77 -12.95 5.62
N ASP A 151 2.60 -13.06 4.99
CA ASP A 151 1.65 -11.95 4.85
C ASP A 151 0.54 -11.95 5.92
N LYS A 152 0.73 -12.64 7.05
CA LYS A 152 -0.26 -12.75 8.13
C LYS A 152 0.19 -11.99 9.36
N ASP A 153 -0.74 -11.23 9.93
CA ASP A 153 -0.59 -10.55 11.22
C ASP A 153 0.73 -9.78 11.38
N TRP A 154 1.67 -10.25 12.20
CA TRP A 154 2.93 -9.53 12.44
C TRP A 154 3.98 -9.79 11.37
N LYS A 155 4.57 -8.71 10.83
CA LYS A 155 5.65 -8.79 9.85
C LYS A 155 6.88 -8.05 10.31
N PHE A 156 8.05 -8.67 10.18
CA PHE A 156 9.33 -8.03 10.39
C PHE A 156 9.97 -7.72 9.04
N LEU A 157 10.29 -6.45 8.81
CA LEU A 157 10.74 -5.93 7.53
C LEU A 157 12.10 -5.25 7.67
N LEU A 158 12.97 -5.49 6.68
CA LEU A 158 14.31 -4.94 6.59
C LEU A 158 14.48 -4.25 5.23
N PHE A 159 14.92 -2.99 5.26
CA PHE A 159 15.10 -2.16 4.07
C PHE A 159 16.36 -1.31 4.18
N GLU A 160 16.84 -0.76 3.05
CA GLU A 160 17.84 0.31 3.02
C GLU A 160 19.08 0.08 3.92
N GLY A 161 19.56 -1.17 3.92
CA GLY A 161 20.75 -1.61 4.67
C GLY A 161 20.49 -2.04 6.11
N GLY A 162 19.25 -2.00 6.59
CA GLY A 162 18.86 -2.57 7.87
C GLY A 162 19.07 -4.09 7.90
N ASP A 163 19.57 -4.58 9.03
CA ASP A 163 19.85 -6.00 9.28
C ASP A 163 19.51 -6.33 10.74
N GLY A 164 18.92 -7.49 10.98
CA GLY A 164 18.48 -7.91 12.29
C GLY A 164 17.58 -9.12 12.25
N VAL A 165 17.10 -9.52 13.42
CA VAL A 165 16.14 -10.62 13.59
C VAL A 165 15.07 -10.20 14.58
N ALA A 166 13.87 -10.71 14.37
CA ALA A 166 12.78 -10.63 15.33
C ALA A 166 12.32 -12.05 15.69
N GLU A 167 12.01 -12.29 16.95
CA GLU A 167 11.46 -13.55 17.43
C GLU A 167 10.39 -13.32 18.49
N ILE A 168 9.33 -14.13 18.46
CA ILE A 168 8.34 -14.17 19.54
C ILE A 168 8.84 -15.13 20.61
N LYS A 169 9.07 -14.59 21.81
CA LYS A 169 9.61 -15.35 22.94
C LYS A 169 9.07 -14.79 24.26
N ASP A 170 8.71 -15.69 25.17
CA ASP A 170 8.29 -15.37 26.54
C ASP A 170 7.12 -14.35 26.62
N GLY A 171 6.23 -14.36 25.62
CA GLY A 171 5.08 -13.43 25.55
C GLY A 171 5.45 -12.03 25.05
N GLU A 172 6.59 -11.88 24.38
CA GLU A 172 7.07 -10.62 23.81
C GLU A 172 7.57 -10.85 22.38
N ILE A 173 7.52 -9.80 21.56
CA ILE A 173 8.35 -9.73 20.36
C ILE A 173 9.70 -9.12 20.74
N VAL A 174 10.77 -9.86 20.50
CA VAL A 174 12.15 -9.48 20.78
C VAL A 174 12.84 -9.19 19.45
N ILE A 175 13.38 -7.99 19.30
CA ILE A 175 13.97 -7.54 18.04
C ILE A 175 15.42 -7.14 18.26
N THR A 176 16.33 -7.92 17.70
CA THR A 176 17.77 -7.70 17.76
C THR A 176 18.25 -7.07 16.45
N THR A 177 18.61 -5.79 16.51
CA THR A 177 19.19 -5.07 15.38
C THR A 177 20.68 -5.37 15.28
N LYS A 178 21.14 -5.72 14.07
CA LYS A 178 22.57 -5.88 13.76
C LYS A 178 23.12 -4.69 12.98
N ASN A 179 22.32 -4.13 12.07
CA ASN A 179 22.60 -2.87 11.39
C ASN A 179 21.33 -2.04 11.36
N GLU A 180 21.40 -0.78 11.81
CA GLU A 180 20.23 0.10 11.85
C GLU A 180 19.87 0.70 10.48
N GLY A 181 20.70 0.52 9.45
CA GLY A 181 20.45 1.03 8.11
C GLY A 181 20.52 2.56 8.03
N THR A 182 19.89 3.13 7.00
CA THR A 182 20.08 4.54 6.62
C THR A 182 18.84 5.43 6.77
N VAL A 183 17.69 4.83 7.05
CA VAL A 183 16.40 5.52 7.24
C VAL A 183 15.61 4.91 8.40
N ASP A 184 14.63 5.64 8.95
CA ASP A 184 13.91 5.23 10.17
C ASP A 184 13.22 3.85 10.05
N TYR A 185 12.72 3.50 8.86
CA TYR A 185 12.04 2.23 8.56
C TYR A 185 12.99 1.11 8.10
N SER A 186 14.32 1.29 8.18
CA SER A 186 15.28 0.26 7.75
C SER A 186 15.14 -1.05 8.54
N VAL A 187 14.69 -0.94 9.80
CA VAL A 187 14.34 -2.07 10.67
C VAL A 187 12.95 -1.77 11.22
N GLN A 188 11.96 -2.59 10.84
CA GLN A 188 10.56 -2.27 11.08
C GLN A 188 9.77 -3.52 11.49
N LEU A 189 8.92 -3.37 12.52
CA LEU A 189 7.85 -4.33 12.85
C LEU A 189 6.51 -3.69 12.49
N VAL A 190 5.66 -4.42 11.77
CA VAL A 190 4.34 -3.92 11.37
C VAL A 190 3.22 -4.90 11.64
N GLN A 191 2.02 -4.36 11.82
CA GLN A 191 0.77 -5.10 11.66
C GLN A 191 -0.14 -4.40 10.62
N PRO A 192 -0.38 -5.01 9.45
CA PRO A 192 -1.17 -4.42 8.36
C PRO A 192 -2.68 -4.63 8.57
N GLU A 193 -3.48 -4.11 7.63
CA GLU A 193 -4.95 -4.31 7.55
C GLU A 193 -5.72 -3.79 8.78
N MET A 194 -5.23 -2.71 9.38
CA MET A 194 -5.92 -2.01 10.45
C MET A 194 -7.14 -1.28 9.88
N PRO A 195 -8.35 -1.50 10.43
CA PRO A 195 -9.57 -0.87 9.95
C PRO A 195 -9.70 0.54 10.57
N ILE A 196 -9.36 1.57 9.80
CA ILE A 196 -9.38 2.96 10.23
C ILE A 196 -10.56 3.68 9.56
N ILE A 197 -11.64 3.89 10.32
CA ILE A 197 -12.95 4.36 9.84
C ILE A 197 -13.12 5.86 10.10
N LYS A 198 -13.61 6.60 9.10
CA LYS A 198 -13.85 8.04 9.18
C LYS A 198 -14.70 8.41 10.38
N GLY A 199 -14.27 9.46 11.08
CA GLY A 199 -14.96 10.02 12.24
C GLY A 199 -14.81 9.19 13.52
N LYS A 200 -14.12 8.05 13.47
CA LYS A 200 -13.79 7.26 14.66
C LYS A 200 -12.48 7.74 15.28
N LYS A 201 -12.40 7.57 16.59
CA LYS A 201 -11.18 7.78 17.38
C LYS A 201 -10.61 6.44 17.78
N TYR A 202 -9.30 6.37 17.79
CA TYR A 202 -8.56 5.16 18.10
C TYR A 202 -7.51 5.45 19.15
N LYS A 203 -7.22 4.42 19.94
CA LYS A 203 -6.13 4.41 20.91
C LYS A 203 -5.20 3.25 20.61
N VAL A 204 -3.92 3.58 20.40
CA VAL A 204 -2.81 2.61 20.37
C VAL A 204 -2.22 2.54 21.77
N SER A 205 -2.05 1.33 22.31
CA SER A 205 -1.31 1.11 23.55
C SER A 205 -0.41 -0.10 23.46
N PHE A 206 0.75 -0.06 24.10
CA PHE A 206 1.70 -1.17 24.12
C PHE A 206 2.66 -1.02 25.29
N ASP A 207 3.26 -2.14 25.72
CA ASP A 207 4.38 -2.15 26.64
C ASP A 207 5.68 -2.28 25.85
N ALA A 208 6.69 -1.49 26.18
CA ALA A 208 8.01 -1.60 25.55
C ALA A 208 9.17 -1.28 26.50
N TYR A 209 10.33 -1.87 26.21
CA TYR A 209 11.63 -1.56 26.79
C TYR A 209 12.76 -1.98 25.84
N ALA A 210 14.00 -1.62 26.17
CA ALA A 210 15.18 -2.04 25.42
C ALA A 210 16.33 -2.42 26.36
N ASP A 211 17.29 -3.22 25.87
CA ASP A 211 18.46 -3.64 26.67
C ASP A 211 19.34 -2.44 27.07
N GLU A 212 19.29 -1.35 26.28
CA GLU A 212 19.88 -0.05 26.59
C GLU A 212 18.90 1.05 26.14
N ASN A 213 18.96 2.22 26.78
CA ASN A 213 18.09 3.34 26.42
C ASN A 213 18.27 3.70 24.93
N ARG A 214 17.17 3.76 24.19
CA ARG A 214 17.18 4.11 22.76
C ARG A 214 15.87 4.71 22.32
N ASP A 215 15.91 5.34 21.16
CA ASP A 215 14.69 5.79 20.49
C ASP A 215 14.13 4.70 19.57
N ILE A 216 12.81 4.70 19.46
CA ILE A 216 12.02 4.08 18.39
C ILE A 216 10.98 5.09 17.89
N ILE A 217 10.34 4.83 16.76
CA ILE A 217 9.19 5.60 16.26
C ILE A 217 7.98 4.67 16.19
N VAL A 218 6.84 5.14 16.67
CA VAL A 218 5.54 4.48 16.47
C VAL A 218 4.64 5.35 15.61
N CYS A 219 3.92 4.74 14.67
CA CYS A 219 2.93 5.42 13.85
C CYS A 219 1.85 4.47 13.33
N VAL A 220 0.79 5.05 12.77
CA VAL A 220 -0.24 4.31 12.02
C VAL A 220 -0.34 4.98 10.65
N SER A 221 -0.08 4.22 9.59
CA SER A 221 0.04 4.72 8.22
C SER A 221 -1.00 4.12 7.27
N ALA A 222 -1.09 4.67 6.06
CA ALA A 222 -1.96 4.20 4.97
C ALA A 222 -1.13 3.78 3.73
N PRO A 223 -0.59 2.55 3.70
CA PRO A 223 0.24 2.07 2.59
C PRO A 223 -0.43 2.16 1.21
N THR A 224 -1.75 2.01 1.15
CA THR A 224 -2.52 2.07 -0.12
C THR A 224 -3.10 3.45 -0.42
N ALA A 225 -2.85 4.44 0.44
CA ALA A 225 -3.34 5.81 0.29
C ALA A 225 -2.21 6.84 0.39
N GLY A 226 -1.08 6.56 -0.29
CA GLY A 226 0.03 7.51 -0.38
C GLY A 226 0.78 7.72 0.93
N TRP A 227 0.80 6.72 1.82
CA TRP A 227 1.54 6.76 3.09
C TRP A 227 1.09 7.87 4.05
N ILE A 228 -0.19 8.26 3.99
CA ILE A 228 -0.79 9.17 4.99
C ILE A 228 -0.52 8.64 6.40
N ARG A 229 -0.20 9.54 7.34
CA ARG A 229 -0.01 9.21 8.75
C ARG A 229 -1.28 9.52 9.54
N TYR A 230 -2.01 8.48 9.97
CA TYR A 230 -3.18 8.60 10.84
C TYR A 230 -2.75 8.91 12.28
N LEU A 231 -1.81 8.13 12.81
CA LEU A 231 -0.98 8.52 13.93
C LEU A 231 0.35 9.00 13.36
N GLN A 232 0.70 10.26 13.66
CA GLN A 232 1.95 10.87 13.19
C GLN A 232 3.18 10.10 13.69
N ASP A 233 4.27 10.16 12.94
CA ASP A 233 5.55 9.57 13.32
C ASP A 233 5.99 10.12 14.69
N THR A 234 5.83 9.30 15.72
CA THR A 234 6.02 9.69 17.11
C THR A 234 7.29 9.05 17.64
N THR A 235 8.35 9.84 17.76
CA THR A 235 9.59 9.41 18.40
C THR A 235 9.38 9.20 19.90
N LEU A 236 9.79 8.04 20.36
CA LEU A 236 9.68 7.57 21.73
C LEU A 236 11.06 7.09 22.21
N GLY A 237 11.55 7.68 23.31
CA GLY A 237 12.66 7.12 24.07
C GLY A 237 12.19 6.01 25.00
N ILE A 238 12.59 4.77 24.71
CA ILE A 238 12.37 3.61 25.59
C ILE A 238 13.59 3.36 26.48
N THR A 239 13.33 2.89 27.69
CA THR A 239 14.35 2.64 28.71
C THR A 239 14.56 1.15 28.94
N THR A 240 15.49 0.79 29.82
CA THR A 240 15.66 -0.59 30.32
C THR A 240 14.50 -1.06 31.20
N GLU A 241 13.69 -0.14 31.71
CA GLU A 241 12.45 -0.45 32.41
C GLU A 241 11.27 -0.53 31.44
N LYS A 242 10.51 -1.64 31.54
CA LYS A 242 9.22 -1.82 30.85
C LYS A 242 8.22 -0.75 31.28
N LYS A 243 7.66 -0.07 30.28
CA LYS A 243 6.62 0.96 30.46
C LYS A 243 5.52 0.77 29.44
N THR A 244 4.31 1.16 29.84
CA THR A 244 3.16 1.26 28.95
C THR A 244 3.14 2.63 28.28
N TYR A 245 2.96 2.63 26.97
CA TYR A 245 2.80 3.82 26.14
C TYR A 245 1.40 3.85 25.55
N THR A 246 0.85 5.05 25.34
CA THR A 246 -0.51 5.22 24.83
C THR A 246 -0.61 6.47 23.97
N TYR A 247 -1.23 6.33 22.80
CA TYR A 247 -1.44 7.40 21.85
C TYR A 247 -2.86 7.33 21.30
N GLU A 248 -3.47 8.49 21.09
CA GLU A 248 -4.81 8.59 20.50
C GLU A 248 -4.75 9.36 19.19
N PHE A 249 -5.58 8.97 18.23
CA PHE A 249 -5.75 9.67 16.97
C PHE A 249 -7.20 9.56 16.48
N GLU A 250 -7.58 10.46 15.57
CA GLU A 250 -8.91 10.50 14.96
C GLU A 250 -8.76 10.39 13.44
N MET A 251 -9.53 9.51 12.83
CA MET A 251 -9.56 9.38 11.38
C MET A 251 -10.45 10.45 10.77
N LYS A 252 -9.86 11.40 10.05
CA LYS A 252 -10.61 12.53 9.45
C LYS A 252 -10.95 12.33 7.97
N ASP A 253 -10.20 11.45 7.31
CA ASP A 253 -10.31 11.19 5.86
C ASP A 253 -11.23 10.00 5.57
N LYS A 254 -11.12 9.38 4.40
CA LYS A 254 -11.98 8.27 3.95
C LYS A 254 -11.65 6.95 4.67
N ASP A 255 -12.65 6.10 4.89
CA ASP A 255 -12.44 4.77 5.46
C ASP A 255 -11.34 3.98 4.74
N ASP A 256 -10.41 3.44 5.54
CA ASP A 256 -9.27 2.66 5.07
C ASP A 256 -9.21 1.29 5.77
N PRO A 257 -9.42 0.18 5.03
CA PRO A 257 -9.24 -1.16 5.58
C PRO A 257 -7.77 -1.58 5.66
N ASN A 258 -6.85 -0.82 5.06
CA ASN A 258 -5.46 -1.19 4.88
C ASN A 258 -4.50 -0.37 5.76
N GLY A 259 -4.99 0.25 6.83
CA GLY A 259 -4.12 0.95 7.77
C GLY A 259 -3.02 0.03 8.31
N ARG A 260 -1.90 0.59 8.77
CA ARG A 260 -0.78 -0.21 9.26
C ARG A 260 -0.17 0.39 10.51
N LEU A 261 -0.17 -0.36 11.60
CA LEU A 261 0.62 -0.01 12.79
C LEU A 261 2.09 -0.33 12.52
N GLU A 262 2.98 0.60 12.84
CA GLU A 262 4.41 0.48 12.59
C GLU A 262 5.22 0.83 13.85
N PHE A 263 6.21 -0.01 14.15
CA PHE A 263 7.32 0.30 15.05
C PHE A 263 8.60 0.33 14.21
N ASN A 264 9.23 1.50 14.16
CA ASN A 264 10.38 1.80 13.34
C ASN A 264 11.60 2.00 14.24
N MET A 265 12.68 1.26 13.99
CA MET A 265 13.89 1.27 14.84
C MET A 265 15.18 1.46 14.04
N GLY A 266 15.09 1.67 12.73
CA GLY A 266 16.25 1.98 11.89
C GLY A 266 16.76 3.40 12.11
N HIS A 267 18.03 3.65 11.81
CA HIS A 267 18.65 4.98 11.81
C HIS A 267 18.34 5.84 13.07
N ARG A 268 18.39 5.21 14.26
CA ARG A 268 18.13 5.87 15.55
C ARG A 268 19.39 6.10 16.38
N GLY A 269 20.57 5.76 15.86
CA GLY A 269 21.83 5.79 16.58
C GLY A 269 21.99 4.68 17.61
N SER A 270 21.25 3.57 17.48
CA SER A 270 21.28 2.45 18.42
C SER A 270 20.83 1.14 17.79
N THR A 271 21.54 0.07 18.16
CA THR A 271 21.20 -1.32 17.81
C THR A 271 20.73 -2.12 19.03
N ALA A 272 20.49 -1.48 20.18
CA ALA A 272 20.09 -2.19 21.39
C ALA A 272 18.77 -2.94 21.16
N THR A 273 18.68 -4.17 21.68
CA THR A 273 17.51 -5.05 21.50
C THR A 273 16.27 -4.34 22.01
N VAL A 274 15.17 -4.42 21.25
CA VAL A 274 13.87 -3.87 21.61
C VAL A 274 12.92 -5.00 21.95
N HIS A 275 12.13 -4.82 23.00
CA HIS A 275 11.13 -5.76 23.46
C HIS A 275 9.77 -5.07 23.51
N ILE A 276 8.75 -5.68 22.90
CA ILE A 276 7.39 -5.12 22.85
C ILE A 276 6.38 -6.21 23.22
N THR A 277 5.33 -5.85 23.96
CA THR A 277 4.20 -6.74 24.27
C THR A 277 2.93 -5.95 24.55
N ASN A 278 1.81 -6.65 24.75
CA ASN A 278 0.50 -6.09 25.07
C ASN A 278 0.05 -4.99 24.10
N VAL A 279 0.32 -5.18 22.80
CA VAL A 279 -0.03 -4.22 21.77
C VAL A 279 -1.54 -4.24 21.52
N ARG A 280 -2.14 -3.05 21.49
CA ARG A 280 -3.56 -2.87 21.23
C ARG A 280 -3.81 -1.69 20.31
N LEU A 281 -4.82 -1.84 19.48
CA LEU A 281 -5.50 -0.76 18.76
C LEU A 281 -6.99 -0.93 19.06
N GLU A 282 -7.60 0.09 19.66
CA GLU A 282 -8.99 0.04 20.11
C GLU A 282 -9.75 1.28 19.61
N GLU A 283 -11.00 1.09 19.19
CA GLU A 283 -11.92 2.23 19.00
C GLU A 283 -12.29 2.84 20.36
N ILE A 284 -12.24 4.16 20.47
CA ILE A 284 -12.61 4.91 21.67
C ILE A 284 -13.73 5.90 21.38
N LYS A 285 -14.43 6.33 22.43
CA LYS A 285 -15.59 7.24 22.36
C LYS A 285 -15.19 8.71 22.15
#